data_AF-A0A4U7C3E7-F1
#
_entry.id   AF-A0A4U7C3E7-F1
#
_cell.length_a   1.000
_cell.length_b   1.000
_cell.length_c   1.000
_cell.angle_alpha   90.00
_cell.angle_beta   90.00
_cell.angle_gamma   90.00
#
_symmetry.space_group_name_H-M   'P 1'
#
loop_
_entity.id
_entity.type
_entity.pdbx_description
1 polymer ?
#
loop_
_entity_poly.entity_id
_entity_poly.type
_entity_poly.pdbx_seq_one_letter_code
_entity_poly.pdbx_strand_id
1 'polypeptide(L)'
;MGNKNKTISFRVNEDAFEALRDIAEERDISLSAVFRDYVDALVAHDGQVRVVPESELADAGDDGEPFPPKVEVPKSFVREHERLELEAEHLREQLEEHKRYVNHLREQLEDEDDDVIQLEDLDGEPDEPAFRLG
;
A
#
# COMPACT_ATOMS: atom_id res chain seq x y z
N MET A 1 3.75 17.57 -34.59
CA MET A 1 3.34 17.48 -33.18
C MET A 1 4.59 17.71 -32.34
N GLY A 2 4.62 18.75 -31.49
CA GLY A 2 5.83 19.15 -30.77
C GLY A 2 6.26 18.11 -29.75
N ASN A 3 7.47 17.56 -29.90
CA ASN A 3 8.08 16.66 -28.93
C ASN A 3 8.34 17.43 -27.64
N LYS A 4 7.42 17.31 -26.67
CA LYS A 4 7.64 17.76 -25.30
C LYS A 4 8.58 16.74 -24.66
N ASN A 5 9.88 16.95 -24.80
CA ASN A 5 10.89 16.12 -24.13
C ASN A 5 10.73 16.33 -22.61
N LYS A 6 10.00 15.45 -21.95
CA LYS A 6 9.89 15.42 -20.48
C LYS A 6 11.16 14.78 -19.95
N THR A 7 11.95 15.53 -19.18
CA THR A 7 13.08 14.97 -18.45
C THR A 7 12.55 14.22 -17.24
N ILE A 8 12.92 12.95 -17.13
CA ILE A 8 12.58 12.09 -15.98
C ILE A 8 13.90 11.74 -15.30
N SER A 9 14.00 12.01 -14.01
CA SER A 9 15.15 11.61 -13.19
C SER A 9 14.82 10.30 -12.48
N PHE A 10 15.74 9.34 -12.54
CA PHE A 10 15.66 8.06 -11.84
C PHE A 10 16.87 7.91 -10.91
N ARG A 11 16.68 7.18 -9.82
CA ARG A 11 17.78 6.75 -8.95
C ARG A 11 18.11 5.31 -9.31
N VAL A 12 19.39 5.05 -9.53
CA VAL A 12 19.94 3.72 -9.79
C VAL A 12 21.08 3.45 -8.82
N ASN A 13 21.37 2.18 -8.59
CA ASN A 13 22.57 1.77 -7.87
C ASN A 13 23.82 2.11 -8.73
N GLU A 14 24.92 2.48 -8.08
CA GLU A 14 26.21 2.78 -8.70
C GLU A 14 26.70 1.62 -9.58
N ASP A 15 26.63 0.38 -9.10
CA ASP A 15 27.05 -0.81 -9.84
C ASP A 15 26.28 -0.98 -11.17
N ALA A 16 24.96 -0.73 -11.12
CA ALA A 16 24.10 -0.81 -12.29
C ALA A 16 24.35 0.36 -13.26
N PHE A 17 24.71 1.53 -12.74
CA PHE A 17 25.06 2.69 -13.56
C PHE A 17 26.38 2.48 -14.31
N GLU A 18 27.41 1.93 -13.65
CA GLU A 18 28.68 1.59 -14.28
C GLU A 18 28.49 0.53 -15.38
N ALA A 19 27.77 -0.56 -15.10
CA ALA A 19 27.50 -1.59 -16.10
C ALA A 19 26.75 -1.04 -17.34
N LEU A 20 25.75 -0.17 -17.14
CA LEU A 20 25.02 0.45 -18.26
C LEU A 20 25.89 1.42 -19.04
N ARG A 21 26.84 2.09 -18.39
CA ARG A 21 27.80 2.97 -19.04
C ARG A 21 28.76 2.16 -19.92
N ASP A 22 29.28 1.05 -19.43
CA ASP A 22 30.17 0.17 -20.21
C ASP A 22 29.46 -0.35 -21.47
N ILE A 23 28.19 -0.77 -21.34
CA ILE A 23 27.35 -1.20 -22.48
C ILE A 23 27.11 -0.05 -23.48
N ALA A 24 26.92 1.18 -22.99
CA ALA A 24 26.72 2.35 -23.83
C ALA A 24 27.99 2.71 -24.62
N GLU A 25 29.15 2.62 -23.97
CA GLU A 25 30.47 2.84 -24.58
C GLU A 25 30.80 1.77 -25.63
N GLU A 26 30.52 0.49 -25.35
CA GLU A 26 30.72 -0.62 -26.31
C GLU A 26 29.89 -0.44 -27.59
N ARG A 27 28.68 0.13 -27.45
CA ARG A 27 27.72 0.32 -28.54
C ARG A 27 27.79 1.71 -29.20
N ASP A 28 28.72 2.58 -28.77
CA ASP A 28 28.88 3.96 -29.25
C ASP A 28 27.57 4.78 -29.19
N ILE A 29 26.78 4.60 -28.13
CA ILE A 29 25.50 5.30 -27.92
C ILE A 29 25.46 5.99 -26.56
N SER A 30 24.66 7.06 -26.45
CA SER A 30 24.48 7.71 -25.15
C SER A 30 23.75 6.79 -24.17
N LEU A 31 24.05 6.90 -22.87
CA LEU A 31 23.32 6.18 -21.81
C LEU A 31 21.80 6.42 -21.88
N SER A 32 21.38 7.65 -22.19
CA SER A 32 19.98 8.02 -22.37
C SER A 32 19.34 7.39 -23.63
N ALA A 33 20.12 6.92 -24.59
CA ALA A 33 19.63 6.15 -25.73
C ALA A 33 19.43 4.69 -25.34
N VAL A 34 20.41 4.05 -24.66
CA VAL A 34 20.28 2.68 -24.12
C VAL A 34 19.02 2.54 -23.28
N PHE A 35 18.77 3.51 -22.39
CA PHE A 35 17.58 3.50 -21.53
C PHE A 35 16.29 3.65 -22.33
N ARG A 36 16.27 4.52 -23.34
CA ARG A 36 15.09 4.69 -24.20
C ARG A 36 14.81 3.43 -24.99
N ASP A 37 15.82 2.81 -25.59
CA ASP A 37 15.68 1.58 -26.35
C ASP A 37 15.12 0.43 -25.49
N TYR A 38 15.57 0.33 -24.23
CA TYR A 38 15.03 -0.63 -23.28
C TYR A 38 13.56 -0.36 -22.92
N VAL A 39 13.20 0.90 -22.64
CA VAL A 39 11.82 1.28 -22.34
C VAL A 39 10.93 1.06 -23.56
N ASP A 40 11.41 1.40 -24.75
CA ASP A 40 10.68 1.22 -26.00
C ASP A 40 10.43 -0.27 -26.27
N ALA A 41 11.42 -1.14 -26.04
CA ALA A 41 11.24 -2.59 -26.12
C ALA A 41 10.20 -3.10 -25.10
N LEU A 42 10.26 -2.60 -23.86
CA LEU A 42 9.31 -2.99 -22.82
C LEU A 42 7.87 -2.59 -23.16
N VAL A 43 7.68 -1.37 -23.69
CA VAL A 43 6.36 -0.86 -24.11
C VAL A 43 5.86 -1.59 -25.35
N ALA A 44 6.72 -1.85 -26.32
CA ALA A 44 6.35 -2.54 -27.56
C ALA A 44 5.83 -3.96 -27.31
N HIS A 45 6.33 -4.62 -26.27
CA HIS A 45 5.95 -5.98 -25.88
C HIS A 45 5.01 -6.03 -24.67
N ASP A 46 4.39 -4.92 -24.27
CA ASP A 46 3.43 -4.89 -23.15
C ASP A 46 4.00 -5.50 -21.84
N GLY A 47 5.30 -5.30 -21.62
CA GLY A 47 6.05 -5.87 -20.49
C GLY A 47 6.51 -7.32 -20.68
N GLN A 48 6.18 -7.97 -21.79
CA GLN A 48 6.51 -9.39 -22.08
C GLN A 48 7.93 -9.55 -22.66
N VAL A 49 8.94 -8.99 -21.98
CA VAL A 49 10.34 -9.08 -22.42
C VAL A 49 11.12 -10.05 -21.51
N ARG A 50 11.85 -10.99 -22.11
CA ARG A 50 12.76 -11.90 -21.40
C ARG A 50 14.19 -11.67 -21.90
N VAL A 51 15.11 -11.43 -20.98
CA VAL A 51 16.55 -11.41 -21.29
C VAL A 51 17.05 -12.85 -21.27
N VAL A 52 17.40 -13.37 -22.43
CA VAL A 52 18.02 -14.70 -22.57
C VAL A 52 19.48 -14.54 -23.04
N PRO A 53 20.41 -15.35 -22.53
CA PRO A 53 21.75 -15.46 -23.09
C PRO A 53 21.70 -15.82 -24.58
N GLU A 54 22.68 -15.39 -25.37
CA GLU A 54 22.73 -15.67 -26.81
C GLU A 54 22.69 -17.18 -27.13
N SER A 55 23.25 -18.00 -26.24
CA SER A 55 23.23 -19.47 -26.34
C SER A 55 21.83 -20.09 -26.24
N GLU A 56 20.90 -19.41 -25.56
CA GLU A 56 19.53 -19.88 -25.32
C GLU A 56 18.51 -19.22 -26.27
N LEU A 57 18.94 -18.22 -27.04
CA LEU A 57 18.09 -17.52 -28.01
C LEU A 57 17.54 -18.45 -29.10
N ALA A 58 18.29 -19.51 -29.46
CA ALA A 58 17.90 -20.50 -30.45
C ALA A 58 16.82 -21.47 -29.95
N ASP A 59 16.81 -21.80 -28.65
CA ASP A 59 15.81 -22.68 -28.03
C ASP A 59 14.56 -21.90 -27.58
N ALA A 60 14.67 -20.59 -27.34
CA ALA A 60 13.60 -19.75 -26.81
C ALA A 60 12.39 -19.53 -27.74
N GLY A 61 12.44 -20.02 -28.99
CA GLY A 61 11.57 -19.59 -30.08
C GLY A 61 10.31 -20.43 -30.37
N ASP A 62 10.12 -21.61 -29.76
CA ASP A 62 9.08 -22.55 -30.23
C ASP A 62 8.31 -23.33 -29.16
N ASP A 63 8.55 -23.10 -27.86
CA ASP A 63 7.90 -23.90 -26.80
C ASP A 63 6.38 -23.62 -26.65
N GLY A 64 5.82 -22.68 -27.40
CA GLY A 64 4.37 -22.39 -27.44
C GLY A 64 3.76 -21.87 -26.13
N GLU A 65 4.52 -21.84 -25.04
CA GLU A 65 4.07 -21.34 -23.73
C GLU A 65 4.07 -19.80 -23.71
N PRO A 66 2.93 -19.16 -23.38
CA PRO A 66 2.85 -17.70 -23.33
C PRO A 66 3.69 -17.14 -22.19
N PHE A 67 4.51 -16.13 -22.50
CA PHE A 67 5.27 -15.35 -21.53
C PHE A 67 4.58 -13.98 -21.26
N PRO A 68 4.56 -13.47 -20.00
CA PRO A 68 4.96 -14.14 -18.77
C PRO A 68 4.09 -15.37 -18.49
N PRO A 69 4.63 -16.39 -17.79
CA PRO A 69 3.93 -17.64 -17.53
C PRO A 69 2.60 -17.34 -16.84
N LYS A 70 1.50 -17.78 -17.46
CA LYS A 70 0.17 -17.62 -16.90
C LYS A 70 -0.16 -18.87 -16.09
N VAL A 71 -0.55 -18.68 -14.83
CA VAL A 71 -1.07 -19.75 -13.99
C VAL A 71 -2.58 -19.74 -14.08
N GLU A 72 -3.18 -20.86 -14.49
CA GLU A 72 -4.64 -21.01 -14.46
C GLU A 72 -5.10 -21.22 -13.01
N VAL A 73 -5.91 -20.29 -12.50
CA VAL A 73 -6.46 -20.36 -11.15
C VAL A 73 -7.92 -20.80 -11.22
N PRO A 74 -8.35 -21.80 -10.43
CA PRO A 74 -9.76 -22.19 -10.37
C PRO A 74 -10.64 -21.03 -9.92
N LYS A 75 -11.84 -20.92 -10.49
CA LYS A 75 -12.84 -19.90 -10.09
C LYS A 75 -13.21 -19.97 -8.59
N SER A 76 -13.10 -21.14 -7.97
CA SER A 76 -13.32 -21.29 -6.52
C SER A 76 -12.29 -20.52 -5.70
N PHE A 77 -11.02 -20.53 -6.11
CA PHE A 77 -9.95 -19.80 -5.43
C PHE A 77 -10.20 -18.29 -5.49
N VAL A 78 -10.54 -17.77 -6.67
CA VAL A 78 -10.83 -16.33 -6.85
C VAL A 78 -12.01 -15.90 -5.98
N ARG A 79 -13.10 -16.66 -5.97
CA ARG A 79 -14.28 -16.37 -5.14
C ARG A 79 -13.98 -16.43 -3.65
N GLU A 80 -13.17 -17.38 -3.22
CA GLU A 80 -12.77 -17.49 -1.81
C GLU A 80 -11.88 -16.33 -1.40
N HIS A 81 -10.92 -15.94 -2.25
CA HIS A 81 -10.09 -14.77 -2.03
C HIS A 81 -10.92 -13.49 -1.91
N GLU A 82 -11.83 -13.24 -2.86
CA GLU A 82 -12.75 -12.10 -2.82
C GLU A 82 -13.61 -12.10 -1.54
N ARG A 83 -14.15 -13.27 -1.15
CA ARG A 83 -14.91 -13.41 0.11
C ARG A 83 -14.04 -13.05 1.32
N LEU A 84 -12.81 -13.55 1.38
CA LEU A 84 -11.89 -13.28 2.49
C LEU A 84 -11.46 -11.82 2.54
N GLU A 85 -11.27 -11.16 1.39
CA GLU A 85 -10.98 -9.72 1.34
C GLU A 85 -12.15 -8.90 1.91
N LEU A 86 -13.38 -9.22 1.50
CA LEU A 86 -14.58 -8.55 2.02
C LEU A 86 -14.82 -8.84 3.50
N GLU A 87 -14.57 -10.07 3.95
CA GLU A 87 -14.66 -10.44 5.36
C GLU A 87 -13.62 -9.69 6.20
N ALA A 88 -12.38 -9.60 5.71
CA ALA A 88 -11.33 -8.86 6.38
C ALA A 88 -11.61 -7.36 6.44
N GLU A 89 -12.17 -6.78 5.37
CA GLU A 89 -12.64 -5.38 5.35
C GLU A 89 -13.73 -5.17 6.41
N HIS A 90 -14.76 -6.01 6.41
CA HIS A 90 -15.85 -5.93 7.38
C HIS A 90 -15.36 -6.06 8.84
N LEU A 91 -14.42 -6.97 9.12
CA LEU A 91 -13.84 -7.13 10.45
C LEU A 91 -13.04 -5.89 10.89
N ARG A 92 -12.37 -5.19 9.96
CA ARG A 92 -11.69 -3.92 10.27
C ARG A 92 -12.70 -2.84 10.63
N GLU A 93 -13.80 -2.72 9.91
CA GLU A 93 -14.88 -1.77 10.21
C GLU A 93 -15.47 -2.00 11.61
N GLN A 94 -15.80 -3.25 11.95
CA GLN A 94 -16.29 -3.61 13.29
C GLN A 94 -15.29 -3.25 14.38
N LEU A 95 -14.01 -3.51 14.14
CA LEU A 95 -12.94 -3.20 15.10
C LEU A 95 -12.79 -1.69 15.29
N GLU A 96 -12.90 -0.90 14.22
CA GLU A 96 -12.89 0.56 14.29
C GLU A 96 -14.11 1.12 15.03
N GLU A 97 -15.29 0.55 14.81
CA GLU A 97 -16.50 0.90 15.57
C GLU A 97 -16.33 0.61 17.06
N HIS A 98 -15.84 -0.58 17.42
CA HIS A 98 -15.57 -0.93 18.81
C HIS A 98 -14.55 0.01 19.45
N LYS A 99 -13.47 0.37 18.74
CA LYS A 99 -12.50 1.35 19.23
C LYS A 99 -13.14 2.72 19.48
N ARG A 100 -13.97 3.20 18.55
CA ARG A 100 -14.69 4.46 18.71
C ARG A 100 -15.62 4.42 19.91
N TYR A 101 -16.35 3.33 20.10
CA TYR A 101 -17.23 3.17 21.25
C TYR A 101 -16.47 3.14 22.59
N VAL A 102 -15.34 2.42 22.64
CA VAL A 102 -14.48 2.41 23.84
C VAL A 102 -13.93 3.81 24.15
N ASN A 103 -13.54 4.57 23.14
CA ASN A 103 -13.09 5.95 23.34
C ASN A 103 -14.24 6.83 23.86
N HIS A 104 -15.43 6.72 23.29
CA HIS A 104 -16.60 7.44 23.77
C HIS A 104 -16.98 7.12 25.23
N LEU A 105 -16.81 5.87 25.67
CA LEU A 105 -17.01 5.48 27.07
C LEU A 105 -15.91 6.04 27.97
N ARG A 106 -14.66 6.10 27.50
CA ARG A 106 -13.56 6.71 28.25
C ARG A 106 -13.78 8.20 28.42
N GLU A 107 -14.15 8.90 27.35
CA GLU A 107 -14.50 10.33 27.39
C GLU A 107 -15.63 10.59 28.40
N GLN A 108 -16.70 9.79 28.40
CA GLN A 108 -17.78 9.92 29.40
C GLN A 108 -17.30 9.73 30.84
N LEU A 109 -16.43 8.77 31.10
CA LEU A 109 -15.89 8.54 32.45
C LEU A 109 -14.95 9.67 32.88
N GLU A 110 -14.13 10.18 31.96
CA GLU A 110 -13.24 11.33 32.20
C GLU A 110 -14.07 12.61 32.45
N ASP A 111 -15.19 12.80 31.76
CA ASP A 111 -16.11 13.92 31.96
C ASP A 111 -16.96 13.76 33.26
N GLU A 112 -17.35 12.54 33.64
CA GLU A 112 -18.12 12.29 34.88
C GLU A 112 -17.27 12.49 36.15
N ASP A 113 -15.96 12.21 36.13
CA ASP A 113 -15.08 12.42 37.29
C ASP A 113 -15.03 13.90 37.75
N ASP A 114 -15.34 14.87 36.87
CA ASP A 114 -15.45 16.29 37.22
C ASP A 114 -16.78 16.65 37.94
N ASP A 115 -17.82 15.81 37.86
CA ASP A 115 -19.16 16.02 38.45
C ASP A 115 -19.43 15.13 39.70
N VAL A 116 -18.48 14.28 40.11
CA VAL A 116 -18.61 13.43 41.30
C VAL A 116 -18.41 14.25 42.59
N ILE A 117 -19.51 14.65 43.22
CA ILE A 117 -19.50 15.18 44.60
C ILE A 117 -19.24 14.01 45.58
N GLN A 118 -18.11 14.04 46.30
CA GLN A 118 -17.85 13.02 47.32
C GLN A 118 -18.82 13.23 48.49
N LEU A 119 -19.50 12.17 48.91
CA LEU A 119 -20.47 12.20 50.01
C LEU A 119 -19.86 12.71 51.34
N GLU A 120 -18.54 12.57 51.48
CA GLU A 120 -17.75 13.07 52.61
C GLU A 120 -17.66 14.61 52.64
N ASP A 121 -17.78 15.26 51.48
CA ASP A 121 -17.79 16.73 51.33
C ASP A 121 -19.17 17.34 51.64
N LEU A 122 -20.25 16.54 51.60
CA LEU A 122 -21.62 16.96 51.91
C LEU A 122 -21.96 16.94 53.41
N ASP A 123 -21.19 16.19 54.22
CA ASP A 123 -21.38 16.09 55.68
C ASP A 123 -20.70 17.24 56.46
N GLY A 124 -20.10 18.22 55.76
CA GLY A 124 -19.24 19.26 56.30
C GLY A 124 -19.76 20.70 56.22
N GLU A 125 -20.99 21.00 56.66
CA GLU A 125 -21.39 22.24 57.37
C GLU A 125 -22.93 22.29 57.55
N PRO A 126 -23.47 22.27 58.80
CA PRO A 126 -24.89 22.40 59.05
C PRO A 126 -25.28 23.88 59.13
N ASP A 127 -25.20 24.62 58.03
CA ASP A 127 -25.60 26.04 57.99
C ASP A 127 -26.58 26.32 56.83
N GLU A 128 -27.74 25.64 56.80
CA GLU A 128 -28.98 26.21 56.24
C GLU A 128 -30.25 25.48 56.77
N PRO A 129 -31.38 26.18 56.98
CA PRO A 129 -32.45 25.73 57.84
C PRO A 129 -33.32 24.66 57.18
N ALA A 130 -33.50 23.54 57.90
CA ALA A 130 -34.45 22.49 57.54
C ALA A 130 -35.86 23.06 57.27
N PHE A 131 -36.28 23.01 56.01
CA PHE A 131 -37.65 23.34 55.62
C PHE A 131 -38.62 22.35 56.28
N ARG A 132 -39.32 22.80 57.32
CA ARG A 132 -40.51 22.11 57.83
C ARG A 132 -41.66 22.31 56.84
N LEU A 133 -41.99 21.26 56.09
CA LEU A 133 -43.30 21.14 55.46
C LEU A 133 -44.31 20.76 56.56
N GLY A 134 -45.36 21.57 56.68
CA GLY A 134 -46.49 21.35 57.60
C GLY A 134 -47.47 20.30 57.11
#